data_AF-A0A830HXM7-F1
#
_entry.id   AF-A0A830HXM7-F1
#
_cell.length_a   1.000
_cell.length_b   1.000
_cell.length_c   1.000
_cell.angle_alpha   90.00
_cell.angle_beta   90.00
_cell.angle_gamma   90.00
#
_symmetry.space_group_name_H-M   'P 1'
#
loop_
_entity.id
_entity.type
_entity.pdbx_description
1 polymer ?
#
loop_
_entity_poly.entity_id
_entity_poly.type
_entity_poly.pdbx_seq_one_letter_code
_entity_poly.pdbx_strand_id
1 'polypeptide(L)'
;MEDTLRDAFVELRALSDNTFLSHPNDCKLHAMIDTEDDLTGCWCVFSALFAALKREGFARLSKDYPDLIAAHDQQNFKMRLLRYPATQSTTVRGKEHTDYGTFSLIFADAAGLEVEKGGEWVEASADETNPAVVVGSSMKLLADPSATPTNHRVSGNSLRHSIVLFIEANDDFAFRDGQTMKEYIKRRSGTGVTVEEE
;
A
#
# COMPACT_ATOMS: atom_id res chain seq x y z
N MET A 1 -15.11 -4.11 -13.48
CA MET A 1 -13.98 -3.80 -12.57
C MET A 1 -14.11 -2.38 -12.05
N GLU A 2 -14.23 -1.35 -12.90
CA GLU A 2 -14.42 0.04 -12.43
C GLU A 2 -15.60 0.23 -11.48
N ASP A 3 -16.80 -0.23 -11.85
CA ASP A 3 -17.98 -0.08 -10.98
C ASP A 3 -17.79 -0.77 -9.63
N THR A 4 -17.17 -1.95 -9.64
CA THR A 4 -16.83 -2.72 -8.45
C THR A 4 -15.83 -1.99 -7.54
N LEU A 5 -14.88 -1.25 -8.11
CA LEU A 5 -13.96 -0.39 -7.34
C LEU A 5 -14.67 0.82 -6.75
N ARG A 6 -15.60 1.45 -7.49
CA ARG A 6 -16.45 2.53 -6.96
C ARG A 6 -17.35 2.05 -5.83
N ASP A 7 -17.91 0.85 -5.94
CA ASP A 7 -18.72 0.22 -4.89
C ASP A 7 -17.90 0.00 -3.61
N ALA A 8 -16.62 -0.38 -3.72
CA ALA A 8 -15.72 -0.47 -2.56
C ALA A 8 -15.54 0.88 -1.86
N PHE A 9 -15.50 1.99 -2.59
CA PHE A 9 -15.49 3.34 -2.01
C PHE A 9 -16.82 3.73 -1.38
N VAL A 10 -17.96 3.26 -1.91
CA VAL A 10 -19.27 3.42 -1.26
C VAL A 10 -19.30 2.69 0.08
N GLU A 11 -18.80 1.45 0.14
CA GLU A 11 -18.68 0.67 1.38
C GLU A 11 -17.75 1.37 2.39
N LEU A 12 -16.57 1.81 1.95
CA LEU A 12 -15.61 2.55 2.78
C LEU A 12 -16.22 3.79 3.42
N ARG A 13 -17.00 4.58 2.67
CA ARG A 13 -17.66 5.79 3.18
C ARG A 13 -18.81 5.48 4.14
N ALA A 14 -19.39 4.30 4.06
CA ALA A 14 -20.46 3.85 4.95
C ALA A 14 -19.94 3.29 6.28
N LEU A 15 -18.64 3.04 6.41
CA LEU A 15 -18.04 2.55 7.65
C LEU A 15 -18.17 3.57 8.77
N SER A 16 -18.47 3.07 9.97
CA SER A 16 -18.56 3.91 11.16
C SER A 16 -17.17 4.40 11.60
N ASP A 17 -17.11 5.55 12.26
CA ASP A 17 -15.85 6.08 12.80
C ASP A 17 -15.16 5.10 13.78
N ASN A 18 -15.95 4.27 14.48
CA ASN A 18 -15.45 3.24 15.41
C ASN A 18 -14.73 2.08 14.70
N THR A 19 -14.85 1.97 13.38
CA THR A 19 -14.11 0.99 12.56
C THR A 19 -12.64 1.40 12.42
N PHE A 20 -12.31 2.69 12.58
CA PHE A 20 -10.97 3.20 12.36
C PHE A 20 -10.23 3.47 13.68
N LEU A 21 -8.92 3.24 13.63
CA LEU A 21 -7.98 3.63 14.66
C LEU A 21 -7.33 4.96 14.29
N SER A 22 -7.15 5.84 15.28
CA SER A 22 -6.37 7.06 15.11
C SER A 22 -4.89 6.74 14.99
N HIS A 23 -4.22 7.32 13.99
CA HIS A 23 -2.77 7.22 13.92
C HIS A 23 -2.12 8.10 15.00
N PRO A 24 -1.08 7.65 15.72
CA PRO A 24 -0.51 8.39 16.85
C PRO A 24 0.19 9.69 16.43
N ASN A 25 0.63 9.77 15.17
CA ASN A 25 1.52 10.82 14.69
C ASN A 25 0.93 11.70 13.57
N ASP A 26 -0.23 11.32 13.04
CA ASP A 26 -0.83 11.90 11.83
C ASP A 26 -2.33 12.06 12.06
N CYS A 27 -3.00 12.97 11.37
CA CYS A 27 -4.45 13.15 11.53
C CYS A 27 -5.30 12.08 10.82
N LYS A 28 -4.67 11.07 10.21
CA LYS A 28 -5.34 10.00 9.48
C LYS A 28 -5.95 8.98 10.45
N LEU A 29 -7.13 8.52 10.10
CA LEU A 29 -7.77 7.34 10.68
C LEU A 29 -7.50 6.15 9.76
N HIS A 30 -7.27 4.96 10.33
CA HIS A 30 -6.97 3.78 9.53
C HIS A 30 -7.61 2.50 10.06
N ALA A 31 -7.93 1.58 9.15
CA ALA A 31 -8.25 0.20 9.46
C ALA A 31 -7.35 -0.71 8.61
N MET A 32 -6.73 -1.71 9.24
CA MET A 32 -5.98 -2.74 8.53
C MET A 32 -6.91 -3.92 8.24
N ILE A 33 -6.84 -4.45 7.03
CA ILE A 33 -7.56 -5.64 6.61
C ILE A 33 -6.54 -6.58 6.00
N ASP A 34 -6.27 -7.67 6.70
CA ASP A 34 -5.33 -8.72 6.33
C ASP A 34 -6.00 -10.09 6.20
N THR A 35 -7.29 -10.20 6.55
CA THR A 35 -8.11 -11.40 6.37
C THR A 35 -9.49 -11.05 5.78
N GLU A 36 -10.21 -12.07 5.33
CA GLU A 36 -11.53 -11.96 4.66
C GLU A 36 -12.67 -11.49 5.59
N ASP A 37 -12.47 -11.54 6.91
CA ASP A 37 -13.55 -11.51 7.90
C ASP A 37 -14.14 -10.11 8.19
N ASP A 38 -13.47 -9.02 7.81
CA ASP A 38 -13.85 -7.66 8.24
C ASP A 38 -14.69 -6.87 7.21
N LEU A 39 -14.50 -7.08 5.91
CA LEU A 39 -15.23 -6.40 4.82
C LEU A 39 -15.27 -7.26 3.55
N THR A 40 -16.17 -8.25 3.53
CA THR A 40 -16.25 -9.25 2.45
C THR A 40 -16.38 -8.61 1.06
N GLY A 41 -17.09 -7.47 0.95
CA GLY A 41 -17.24 -6.70 -0.29
C GLY A 41 -15.90 -6.21 -0.82
N CYS A 42 -15.28 -5.25 -0.12
CA CYS A 42 -13.94 -4.74 -0.42
C CYS A 42 -12.93 -5.88 -0.63
N TRP A 43 -12.89 -6.87 0.26
CA TRP A 43 -11.96 -7.99 0.14
C TRP A 43 -12.10 -8.76 -1.19
N CYS A 44 -13.33 -9.05 -1.62
CA CYS A 44 -13.59 -9.71 -2.91
C CYS A 44 -13.06 -8.88 -4.09
N VAL A 45 -13.28 -7.56 -4.07
CA VAL A 45 -12.82 -6.65 -5.13
C VAL A 45 -11.31 -6.67 -5.26
N PHE A 46 -10.60 -6.48 -4.15
CA PHE A 46 -9.14 -6.38 -4.16
C PHE A 46 -8.46 -7.75 -4.35
N SER A 47 -9.10 -8.85 -3.92
CA SER A 47 -8.65 -10.20 -4.27
C SER A 47 -8.74 -10.46 -5.78
N ALA A 48 -9.84 -10.06 -6.42
CA ALA A 48 -10.00 -10.18 -7.87
C ALA A 48 -9.01 -9.28 -8.63
N LEU A 49 -8.78 -8.05 -8.16
CA LEU A 49 -7.78 -7.14 -8.70
C LEU A 49 -6.37 -7.75 -8.60
N PHE A 50 -6.00 -8.27 -7.43
CA PHE A 50 -4.70 -8.90 -7.22
C PHE A 50 -4.51 -10.12 -8.15
N ALA A 51 -5.54 -10.98 -8.28
CA ALA A 51 -5.51 -12.10 -9.22
C ALA A 51 -5.30 -11.66 -10.69
N ALA A 52 -5.95 -10.57 -11.11
CA ALA A 52 -5.74 -9.99 -12.44
C ALA A 52 -4.31 -9.45 -12.61
N LEU A 53 -3.79 -8.76 -11.58
CA LEU A 53 -2.42 -8.25 -11.59
C LEU A 53 -1.39 -9.38 -11.71
N LYS A 54 -1.58 -10.50 -11.00
CA LYS A 54 -0.71 -11.67 -11.13
C LYS A 54 -0.70 -12.24 -12.55
N ARG A 55 -1.89 -12.37 -13.14
CA ARG A 55 -2.04 -12.93 -14.50
C ARG A 55 -1.47 -12.04 -15.59
N GLU A 56 -1.65 -10.73 -15.50
CA GLU A 56 -1.40 -9.81 -16.62
C GLU A 56 -0.29 -8.81 -16.35
N GLY A 57 -0.23 -8.25 -15.14
CA GLY A 57 0.78 -7.27 -14.75
C GLY A 57 2.14 -7.93 -14.52
N PHE A 58 2.19 -8.94 -13.65
CA PHE A 58 3.43 -9.67 -13.38
C PHE A 58 3.96 -10.42 -14.59
N ALA A 59 3.09 -10.99 -15.41
CA ALA A 59 3.52 -11.60 -16.68
C ALA A 59 4.20 -10.62 -17.64
N ARG A 60 3.87 -9.33 -17.57
CA ARG A 60 4.54 -8.28 -18.35
C ARG A 60 5.87 -7.88 -17.70
N LEU A 61 5.84 -7.59 -16.41
CA LEU A 61 7.02 -7.17 -15.64
C LEU A 61 8.07 -8.27 -15.54
N SER A 62 7.67 -9.54 -15.57
CA SER A 62 8.58 -10.69 -15.45
C SER A 62 9.55 -10.84 -16.62
N LYS A 63 9.34 -10.13 -17.72
CA LYS A 63 10.30 -10.05 -18.82
C LYS A 63 11.60 -9.38 -18.37
N ASP A 64 11.48 -8.36 -17.52
CA ASP A 64 12.60 -7.61 -16.97
C ASP A 64 12.95 -8.08 -15.55
N TYR A 65 11.98 -8.64 -14.83
CA TYR A 65 12.08 -9.03 -13.41
C TYR A 65 11.56 -10.47 -13.18
N PRO A 66 12.30 -11.50 -13.58
CA PRO A 66 11.80 -12.89 -13.65
C PRO A 66 11.30 -13.45 -12.32
N ASP A 67 11.87 -13.00 -11.20
CA ASP A 67 11.52 -13.49 -9.86
C ASP A 67 10.14 -13.02 -9.38
N LEU A 68 9.52 -12.01 -10.03
CA LEU A 68 8.24 -11.43 -9.57
C LEU A 68 7.09 -12.43 -9.55
N ILE A 69 6.98 -13.33 -10.54
CA ILE A 69 5.89 -14.30 -10.60
C ILE A 69 6.03 -15.32 -9.47
N ALA A 70 7.22 -15.90 -9.30
CA ALA A 70 7.49 -16.90 -8.27
C ALA A 70 7.36 -16.30 -6.86
N ALA A 71 7.76 -15.04 -6.70
CA ALA A 71 7.68 -14.35 -5.42
C ALA A 71 6.27 -13.98 -5.00
N HIS A 72 5.29 -13.97 -5.90
CA HIS A 72 3.91 -13.56 -5.58
C HIS A 72 2.89 -14.59 -6.05
N ASP A 73 3.19 -15.89 -6.02
CA ASP A 73 2.24 -16.91 -6.46
C ASP A 73 1.08 -17.13 -5.45
N GLN A 74 1.26 -16.78 -4.18
CA GLN A 74 0.23 -16.82 -3.14
C GLN A 74 -0.61 -15.53 -3.12
N GLN A 75 -1.62 -15.47 -2.24
CA GLN A 75 -2.41 -14.26 -2.00
C GLN A 75 -1.79 -13.48 -0.83
N ASN A 76 -0.62 -12.86 -1.05
CA ASN A 76 0.03 -12.03 -0.04
C ASN A 76 -0.13 -10.54 -0.33
N PHE A 77 -1.32 -10.03 -0.04
CA PHE A 77 -1.57 -8.60 0.01
C PHE A 77 -2.17 -8.22 1.36
N LYS A 78 -1.94 -6.97 1.76
CA LYS A 78 -2.64 -6.34 2.87
C LYS A 78 -3.37 -5.13 2.36
N MET A 79 -4.51 -4.82 2.95
CA MET A 79 -5.27 -3.63 2.62
C MET A 79 -5.30 -2.68 3.81
N ARG A 80 -5.16 -1.39 3.54
CA ARG A 80 -5.39 -0.35 4.53
C ARG A 80 -6.43 0.63 4.00
N LEU A 81 -7.48 0.77 4.78
CA LEU A 81 -8.48 1.80 4.61
C LEU A 81 -8.05 3.03 5.36
N LEU A 82 -8.12 4.18 4.71
CA LEU A 82 -7.68 5.45 5.26
C LEU A 82 -8.78 6.49 5.13
N ARG A 83 -8.95 7.28 6.19
CA ARG A 83 -9.77 8.48 6.18
C ARG A 83 -8.96 9.65 6.71
N TYR A 84 -8.90 10.72 5.92
CA TYR A 84 -8.27 11.99 6.27
C TYR A 84 -9.37 13.02 6.50
N PRO A 85 -9.63 13.42 7.75
CA PRO A 85 -10.61 14.46 8.05
C PRO A 85 -10.29 15.79 7.34
N ALA A 86 -11.33 16.58 7.08
CA ALA A 86 -11.15 17.92 6.55
C ALA A 86 -10.49 18.84 7.59
N THR A 87 -9.63 19.75 7.13
CA THR A 87 -8.93 20.74 7.96
C THR A 87 -9.19 22.15 7.43
N GLN A 88 -8.93 23.18 8.25
CA GLN A 88 -9.15 24.57 7.84
C GLN A 88 -8.13 25.06 6.80
N SER A 89 -6.91 24.53 6.84
CA SER A 89 -5.81 24.90 5.95
C SER A 89 -5.12 23.66 5.39
N THR A 90 -4.46 23.83 4.26
CA THR A 90 -3.62 22.80 3.64
C THR A 90 -2.44 22.47 4.54
N THR A 91 -2.32 21.20 4.92
CA THR A 91 -1.23 20.69 5.74
C THR A 91 -0.80 19.31 5.26
N VAL A 92 0.37 18.85 5.72
CA VAL A 92 0.75 17.43 5.58
C VAL A 92 -0.07 16.62 6.59
N ARG A 93 -0.90 15.72 6.07
CA ARG A 93 -1.88 14.91 6.82
C ARG A 93 -1.51 13.42 6.88
N GLY A 94 -0.65 12.97 5.97
CA GLY A 94 0.10 11.72 6.08
C GLY A 94 1.57 12.02 5.87
N LYS A 95 2.42 11.65 6.84
CA LYS A 95 3.86 11.96 6.79
C LYS A 95 4.56 11.29 5.61
N GLU A 96 5.70 11.86 5.21
CA GLU A 96 6.59 11.25 4.23
C GLU A 96 7.09 9.89 4.72
N HIS A 97 7.03 8.91 3.84
CA HIS A 97 7.55 7.57 4.09
C HIS A 97 7.67 6.80 2.77
N THR A 98 8.30 5.63 2.86
CA THR A 98 8.36 4.63 1.80
C THR A 98 7.72 3.33 2.29
N ASP A 99 7.03 2.62 1.41
CA ASP A 99 6.46 1.32 1.76
C ASP A 99 7.50 0.20 1.81
N TYR A 100 7.17 -0.87 2.54
CA TYR A 100 8.07 -2.01 2.73
C TYR A 100 7.88 -3.13 1.70
N GLY A 101 6.66 -3.32 1.20
CA GLY A 101 6.32 -4.35 0.22
C GLY A 101 7.03 -4.19 -1.12
N THR A 102 6.60 -4.97 -2.12
CA THR A 102 7.17 -4.90 -3.46
C THR A 102 6.69 -3.63 -4.16
N PHE A 103 5.39 -3.35 -4.09
CA PHE A 103 4.78 -2.09 -4.50
C PHE A 103 3.39 -1.97 -3.87
N SER A 104 2.83 -0.76 -3.89
CA SER A 104 1.48 -0.50 -3.39
C SER A 104 0.62 0.16 -4.46
N LEU A 105 -0.66 -0.20 -4.48
CA LEU A 105 -1.68 0.48 -5.29
C LEU A 105 -2.47 1.40 -4.37
N ILE A 106 -2.46 2.70 -4.64
CA ILE A 106 -3.15 3.71 -3.84
C ILE A 106 -4.32 4.28 -4.65
N PHE A 107 -5.53 3.97 -4.21
CA PHE A 107 -6.78 4.55 -4.74
C PHE A 107 -7.24 5.67 -3.81
N ALA A 108 -7.92 6.69 -4.35
CA ALA A 108 -8.44 7.80 -3.55
C ALA A 108 -9.66 8.47 -4.19
N ASP A 109 -10.55 9.04 -3.37
CA ASP A 109 -11.70 9.81 -3.86
C ASP A 109 -11.42 11.32 -3.96
N ALA A 110 -10.23 11.76 -3.51
CA ALA A 110 -9.79 13.14 -3.56
C ALA A 110 -8.27 13.27 -3.70
N ALA A 111 -7.86 14.42 -4.26
CA ALA A 111 -6.47 14.81 -4.43
C ALA A 111 -5.69 14.90 -3.11
N GLY A 112 -4.36 14.98 -3.22
CA GLY A 112 -3.46 15.22 -2.08
C GLY A 112 -2.36 14.19 -1.89
N LEU A 113 -2.35 13.07 -2.64
CA LEU A 113 -1.19 12.19 -2.67
C LEU A 113 -0.05 12.89 -3.40
N GLU A 114 1.11 12.99 -2.75
CA GLU A 114 2.32 13.59 -3.33
C GLU A 114 3.45 12.56 -3.29
N VAL A 115 4.23 12.51 -4.37
CA VAL A 115 5.44 11.67 -4.49
C VAL A 115 6.66 12.56 -4.68
N GLU A 116 7.77 12.18 -4.08
CA GLU A 116 9.03 12.91 -4.24
C GLU A 116 9.70 12.54 -5.57
N LYS A 117 10.01 13.54 -6.40
CA LYS A 117 10.75 13.39 -7.65
C LYS A 117 11.80 14.49 -7.73
N GLY A 118 13.08 14.09 -7.74
CA GLY A 118 14.18 15.06 -7.85
C GLY A 118 14.26 16.05 -6.68
N GLY A 119 13.79 15.67 -5.49
CA GLY A 119 13.74 16.54 -4.31
C GLY A 119 12.50 17.46 -4.24
N GLU A 120 11.59 17.34 -5.20
CA GLU A 120 10.32 18.09 -5.23
C GLU A 120 9.13 17.17 -5.00
N TRP A 121 8.11 17.69 -4.30
CA TRP A 121 6.84 17.00 -4.10
C TRP A 121 5.91 17.26 -5.29
N VAL A 122 5.55 16.19 -5.99
CA VAL A 122 4.67 16.25 -7.16
C VAL A 122 3.39 15.49 -6.84
N GLU A 123 2.24 16.11 -7.15
CA GLU A 123 0.94 15.46 -6.98
C GLU A 123 0.85 14.21 -7.88
N ALA A 124 0.45 13.09 -7.28
CA ALA A 124 0.20 11.84 -7.99
C ALA A 124 -1.28 11.74 -8.37
N SER A 125 -1.55 11.44 -9.64
CA SER A 125 -2.89 11.14 -10.10
C SER A 125 -3.34 9.79 -9.54
N ALA A 126 -4.33 9.81 -8.66
CA ALA A 126 -5.04 8.64 -8.18
C ALA A 126 -6.52 8.98 -8.07
N ASP A 127 -7.38 8.08 -8.52
CA ASP A 127 -8.82 8.14 -8.32
C ASP A 127 -9.36 6.80 -7.78
N GLU A 128 -10.68 6.67 -7.67
CA GLU A 128 -11.33 5.46 -7.14
C GLU A 128 -11.11 4.22 -8.03
N THR A 129 -10.77 4.42 -9.29
CA THR A 129 -10.66 3.36 -10.32
C THR A 129 -9.25 3.23 -10.91
N ASN A 130 -8.44 4.27 -10.83
CA ASN A 130 -7.08 4.33 -11.36
C ASN A 130 -6.10 4.63 -10.21
N PRO A 131 -5.32 3.63 -9.76
CA PRO A 131 -4.44 3.81 -8.62
C PRO A 131 -3.13 4.50 -9.02
N ALA A 132 -2.58 5.28 -8.10
CA ALA A 132 -1.14 5.54 -8.12
C ALA A 132 -0.40 4.25 -7.72
N VAL A 133 0.69 3.94 -8.44
CA VAL A 133 1.58 2.83 -8.10
C VAL A 133 2.84 3.38 -7.47
N VAL A 134 3.15 2.95 -6.25
CA VAL A 134 4.38 3.31 -5.54
C VAL A 134 5.27 2.09 -5.38
N VAL A 135 6.56 2.24 -5.67
CA VAL A 135 7.53 1.14 -5.51
C VAL A 135 7.92 1.03 -4.04
N GLY A 136 7.83 -0.18 -3.49
CA GLY A 136 8.23 -0.42 -2.12
C GLY A 136 9.68 -0.93 -2.01
N SER A 137 10.21 -0.94 -0.80
CA SER A 137 11.63 -1.19 -0.56
C SER A 137 12.08 -2.63 -0.75
N SER A 138 11.19 -3.62 -0.69
CA SER A 138 11.57 -5.00 -1.00
C SER A 138 11.86 -5.21 -2.48
N MET A 139 11.35 -4.36 -3.39
CA MET A 139 11.62 -4.47 -4.84
C MET A 139 13.13 -4.51 -5.15
N LYS A 140 13.91 -3.76 -4.36
CA LYS A 140 15.37 -3.73 -4.47
C LYS A 140 16.04 -5.06 -4.15
N LEU A 141 15.54 -5.74 -3.12
CA LEU A 141 16.06 -7.02 -2.66
C LEU A 141 15.55 -8.17 -3.54
N LEU A 142 14.34 -8.01 -4.06
CA LEU A 142 13.62 -9.03 -4.81
C LEU A 142 14.07 -9.11 -6.27
N ALA A 143 14.05 -7.99 -6.98
CA ALA A 143 14.06 -8.00 -8.44
C ALA A 143 15.04 -7.01 -9.07
N ASP A 144 15.10 -5.78 -8.57
CA ASP A 144 15.86 -4.70 -9.20
C ASP A 144 16.74 -3.95 -8.20
N PRO A 145 18.05 -4.24 -8.13
CA PRO A 145 18.98 -3.55 -7.24
C PRO A 145 19.03 -2.01 -7.41
N SER A 146 18.58 -1.49 -8.55
CA SER A 146 18.50 -0.06 -8.84
C SER A 146 17.17 0.60 -8.43
N ALA A 147 16.16 -0.20 -8.06
CA ALA A 147 14.87 0.31 -7.63
C ALA A 147 15.02 1.21 -6.40
N THR A 148 14.44 2.41 -6.50
CA THR A 148 14.36 3.37 -5.40
C THR A 148 12.94 3.34 -4.85
N PRO A 149 12.75 3.06 -3.54
CA PRO A 149 11.44 3.10 -2.93
C PRO A 149 10.82 4.48 -3.10
N THR A 150 9.56 4.54 -3.53
CA THR A 150 8.89 5.81 -3.81
C THR A 150 8.52 6.51 -2.50
N ASN A 151 9.25 7.59 -2.18
CA ASN A 151 8.91 8.44 -1.05
C ASN A 151 7.61 9.19 -1.38
N HIS A 152 6.63 9.11 -0.49
CA HIS A 152 5.30 9.67 -0.71
C HIS A 152 4.69 10.18 0.60
N ARG A 153 3.79 11.16 0.47
CA ARG A 153 3.07 11.77 1.59
C ARG A 153 1.65 12.14 1.16
N VAL A 154 0.82 12.55 2.12
CA VAL A 154 -0.51 13.09 1.81
C VAL A 154 -0.62 14.51 2.36
N SER A 155 -0.94 15.46 1.49
CA SER A 155 -1.16 16.87 1.76
C SER A 155 -2.60 17.28 1.43
N GLY A 156 -3.00 18.50 1.77
CA GLY A 156 -4.33 19.06 1.46
C GLY A 156 -5.17 19.34 2.69
N ASN A 157 -6.44 19.68 2.46
CA ASN A 157 -7.39 20.07 3.51
C ASN A 157 -8.79 19.45 3.35
N SER A 158 -9.12 18.87 2.20
CA SER A 158 -10.42 18.24 1.94
C SER A 158 -10.56 16.87 2.61
N LEU A 159 -11.77 16.50 3.01
CA LEU A 159 -12.07 15.10 3.37
C LEU A 159 -11.60 14.18 2.24
N ARG A 160 -10.89 13.11 2.60
CA ARG A 160 -10.33 12.17 1.64
C ARG A 160 -10.38 10.75 2.19
N HIS A 161 -10.85 9.82 1.39
CA HIS A 161 -10.76 8.39 1.64
C HIS A 161 -9.70 7.79 0.73
N SER A 162 -9.06 6.73 1.19
CA SER A 162 -8.13 5.96 0.37
C SER A 162 -8.15 4.51 0.72
N ILE A 163 -7.90 3.69 -0.30
CA ILE A 163 -7.65 2.27 -0.16
C ILE A 163 -6.24 2.03 -0.66
N VAL A 164 -5.39 1.49 0.21
CA VAL A 164 -4.02 1.12 -0.13
C VAL A 164 -3.92 -0.40 -0.14
N LEU A 165 -3.56 -0.97 -1.29
CA LEU A 165 -3.24 -2.38 -1.43
C LEU A 165 -1.71 -2.53 -1.37
N PHE A 166 -1.20 -3.08 -0.28
CA PHE A 166 0.21 -3.43 -0.15
C PHE A 166 0.43 -4.81 -0.75
N ILE A 167 1.26 -4.91 -1.78
CA ILE A 167 1.57 -6.17 -2.43
C ILE A 167 2.96 -6.60 -1.98
N GLU A 168 2.99 -7.76 -1.33
CA GLU A 168 4.18 -8.34 -0.71
C GLU A 168 4.52 -9.65 -1.41
N ALA A 169 5.82 -9.95 -1.53
CA ALA A 169 6.24 -11.30 -1.87
C ALA A 169 5.73 -12.28 -0.80
N ASN A 170 5.59 -13.56 -1.13
CA ASN A 170 5.21 -14.59 -0.17
C ASN A 170 6.10 -14.52 1.07
N ASP A 171 5.52 -14.73 2.24
CA ASP A 171 6.21 -14.59 3.53
C ASP A 171 7.55 -15.34 3.59
N ASP A 172 7.58 -16.57 3.07
CA ASP A 172 8.75 -17.46 3.08
C ASP A 172 9.65 -17.30 1.84
N PHE A 173 9.35 -16.35 0.95
CA PHE A 173 10.23 -16.07 -0.18
C PHE A 173 11.55 -15.49 0.34
N ALA A 174 12.64 -16.20 0.08
CA ALA A 174 13.98 -15.79 0.45
C ALA A 174 14.57 -14.83 -0.59
N PHE A 175 15.04 -13.68 -0.15
CA PHE A 175 15.86 -12.78 -0.97
C PHE A 175 17.25 -13.38 -1.20
N ARG A 176 18.05 -12.71 -2.02
CA ARG A 176 19.42 -13.14 -2.37
C ARG A 176 20.37 -13.24 -1.18
N ASP A 177 20.09 -12.51 -0.09
CA ASP A 177 20.86 -12.53 1.16
C ASP A 177 20.37 -13.61 2.14
N GLY A 178 19.37 -14.41 1.77
CA GLY A 178 18.80 -15.47 2.58
C GLY A 178 17.72 -15.03 3.56
N GLN A 179 17.49 -13.72 3.73
CA GLN A 179 16.39 -13.20 4.53
C GLN A 179 15.05 -13.45 3.82
N THR A 180 14.03 -13.86 4.58
CA THR A 180 12.65 -13.99 4.06
C THR A 180 11.89 -12.67 4.06
N MET A 181 10.84 -12.56 3.22
CA MET A 181 9.97 -11.38 3.21
C MET A 181 9.35 -11.11 4.58
N LYS A 182 8.90 -12.15 5.29
CA LYS A 182 8.34 -12.03 6.64
C LYS A 182 9.32 -11.43 7.64
N GLU A 183 10.57 -11.90 7.64
CA GLU A 183 11.63 -11.37 8.49
C GLU A 183 11.96 -9.92 8.14
N TYR A 184 11.98 -9.60 6.83
CA TYR A 184 12.20 -8.24 6.36
C TYR A 184 11.12 -7.27 6.85
N ILE A 185 9.85 -7.62 6.68
CA ILE A 185 8.71 -6.81 7.14
C ILE A 185 8.73 -6.67 8.66
N LYS A 186 8.99 -7.75 9.41
CA LYS A 186 9.09 -7.73 10.89
C LYS A 186 10.20 -6.78 11.37
N ARG A 187 11.39 -6.82 10.76
CA ARG A 187 12.50 -5.91 11.09
C ARG A 187 12.14 -4.45 10.82
N ARG A 188 11.51 -4.17 9.67
CA ARG A 188 11.18 -2.79 9.24
C ARG A 188 9.99 -2.19 10.01
N SER A 189 9.03 -3.01 10.40
CA SER A 189 7.86 -2.58 11.19
C SER A 189 8.18 -2.41 12.69
N GLY A 190 9.37 -2.80 13.15
CA GLY A 190 9.77 -2.68 14.55
C GLY A 190 9.15 -3.74 15.47
N THR A 191 8.39 -4.70 14.93
CA THR A 191 7.69 -5.76 15.69
C THR A 191 8.61 -6.93 16.09
N GLY A 192 9.93 -6.76 16.03
CA GLY A 192 10.90 -7.83 16.22
C GLY A 192 12.29 -7.46 16.71
N VAL A 193 12.55 -6.21 17.12
CA VAL A 193 13.82 -5.86 17.75
C VAL A 193 13.66 -6.01 19.26
N THR A 194 13.92 -7.21 19.78
CA THR A 194 14.52 -7.29 21.11
C THR A 194 15.90 -6.66 20.96
N VAL A 195 16.09 -5.50 21.58
CA VAL A 195 17.41 -4.93 21.79
C VAL A 195 18.17 -5.98 22.60
N GLU A 196 19.16 -6.65 22.01
CA GLU A 196 20.17 -7.32 22.80
C GLU A 196 20.93 -6.19 23.51
N GLU A 197 20.69 -6.07 24.82
CA GLU A 197 21.53 -5.28 25.71
C GLU A 197 22.95 -5.87 25.73
N GLU A 198 23.91 -4.95 25.85
CA GLU A 198 25.38 -5.08 25.72
C GLU A 198 26.04 -6.35 26.29
#